data_AF-A0AA36EFE7-F1
#
_entry.id   AF-A0AA36EFE7-F1
#
_cell.length_a   1.000
_cell.length_b   1.000
_cell.length_c   1.000
_cell.angle_alpha   90.00
_cell.angle_beta   90.00
_cell.angle_gamma   90.00
#
_symmetry.space_group_name_H-M   'P 1'
#
loop_
_entity.id
_entity.type
_entity.pdbx_description
1 polymer ?
#
loop_
_entity_poly.entity_id
_entity_poly.type
_entity_poly.pdbx_seq_one_letter_code
_entity_poly.pdbx_strand_id
1 'polypeptide(L)'
;MASSGRAEHSWSPNYNCHMDENHSNGVTNEDMAISLLQTQMEVSLIREDFQDQLHELRQAVNRHLDAMNLKFNDVRVGQMDISHMVVDLKNHLVSLQGACVKMVFKDNKRKKLMSCVGIFGVVCASVVTYLVFK
;
A
#
# COMPACT_ATOMS: atom_id res chain seq x y z
N MET A 1 8.88 -48.38 -26.90
CA MET A 1 9.19 -49.65 -26.22
C MET A 1 10.63 -49.58 -25.74
N ALA A 2 10.82 -49.90 -24.46
CA ALA A 2 12.08 -49.75 -23.73
C ALA A 2 13.06 -50.89 -23.99
N SER A 3 14.35 -50.59 -23.82
CA SER A 3 15.42 -51.54 -23.48
C SER A 3 16.51 -50.69 -22.83
N SER A 4 16.58 -50.52 -21.51
CA SER A 4 16.88 -51.47 -20.43
C SER A 4 18.16 -52.28 -20.68
N GLY A 5 19.28 -51.69 -20.27
CA GLY A 5 20.61 -52.29 -20.23
C GLY A 5 21.34 -51.88 -18.95
N ARG A 6 20.79 -52.36 -17.83
CA ARG A 6 21.39 -52.62 -16.50
C ARG A 6 22.87 -52.27 -16.30
N ALA A 7 23.12 -51.45 -15.27
CA ALA A 7 24.42 -51.29 -14.64
C ALA A 7 24.85 -52.60 -13.95
N GLU A 8 26.04 -53.08 -14.26
CA GLU A 8 26.74 -54.09 -13.45
C GLU A 8 28.02 -53.47 -12.90
N HIS A 9 27.97 -53.19 -11.60
CA HIS A 9 29.12 -52.88 -10.77
C HIS A 9 29.91 -54.17 -10.53
N SER A 10 31.15 -54.25 -11.00
CA SER A 10 32.13 -55.22 -10.50
C SER A 10 33.31 -54.47 -9.88
N TRP A 11 33.17 -54.17 -8.59
CA TRP A 11 34.30 -53.84 -7.74
C TRP A 11 34.99 -55.14 -7.33
N SER A 12 36.12 -55.46 -7.95
CA SER A 12 37.08 -56.44 -7.40
C SER A 12 38.40 -55.73 -7.14
N PRO A 13 38.79 -55.52 -5.87
CA PRO A 13 40.14 -55.09 -5.53
C PRO A 13 41.08 -56.28 -5.73
N ASN A 14 41.95 -56.20 -6.74
CA ASN A 14 43.06 -57.14 -6.89
C ASN A 14 44.14 -56.77 -5.87
N TYR A 15 44.21 -57.49 -4.76
CA TYR A 15 45.28 -57.37 -3.77
C TYR A 15 46.55 -58.04 -4.31
N ASN A 16 47.27 -57.36 -5.20
CA ASN A 16 48.64 -57.72 -5.49
C ASN A 16 49.57 -56.75 -4.77
N CYS A 17 50.09 -57.26 -3.66
CA CYS A 17 51.10 -56.65 -2.82
C CYS A 17 52.39 -56.48 -3.62
N HIS A 18 52.60 -55.31 -4.22
CA HIS A 18 53.92 -54.83 -4.57
C HIS A 18 54.16 -53.54 -3.77
N MET A 19 54.72 -53.73 -2.57
CA MET A 19 55.45 -52.67 -1.89
C MET A 19 56.80 -52.56 -2.58
N ASP A 20 56.98 -51.52 -3.39
CA ASP A 20 58.22 -50.75 -3.46
C ASP A 20 58.05 -49.61 -4.48
N GLU A 21 57.77 -48.42 -3.94
CA GLU A 21 58.48 -47.17 -4.21
C GLU A 21 57.64 -46.03 -3.63
N ASN A 22 58.03 -45.57 -2.44
CA ASN A 22 57.54 -44.31 -1.86
C ASN A 22 58.03 -43.15 -2.73
N HIS A 23 57.35 -42.90 -3.85
CA HIS A 23 57.32 -41.58 -4.46
C HIS A 23 56.53 -40.67 -3.52
N SER A 24 57.21 -40.05 -2.57
CA SER A 24 56.70 -38.86 -1.89
C SER A 24 56.21 -37.90 -2.98
N ASN A 25 54.93 -37.54 -2.97
CA ASN A 25 54.30 -36.66 -3.96
C ASN A 25 54.87 -35.22 -3.94
N GLY A 26 56.04 -34.99 -3.33
CA GLY A 26 56.70 -33.68 -3.25
C GLY A 26 55.99 -32.67 -2.35
N VAL A 27 54.74 -32.94 -1.95
CA VAL A 27 53.96 -32.10 -1.05
C VAL A 27 54.43 -32.35 0.37
N THR A 28 55.13 -31.37 0.92
CA THR A 28 55.52 -31.37 2.32
C THR A 28 54.34 -30.93 3.20
N ASN A 29 54.41 -31.23 4.50
CA ASN A 29 53.44 -30.69 5.46
C ASN A 29 53.45 -29.15 5.48
N GLU A 30 54.57 -28.52 5.11
CA GLU A 30 54.71 -27.07 5.00
C GLU A 30 53.88 -26.54 3.81
N ASP A 31 53.92 -27.21 2.66
CA ASP A 31 53.10 -26.84 1.49
C ASP A 31 51.60 -26.94 1.77
N MET A 32 51.18 -27.95 2.53
CA MET A 32 49.79 -28.08 2.99
C MET A 32 49.40 -26.97 3.96
N ALA A 33 50.28 -26.61 4.90
CA ALA A 33 50.02 -25.53 5.84
C ALA A 33 49.93 -24.16 5.12
N ILE A 34 50.79 -23.91 4.14
CA ILE A 34 50.76 -22.70 3.31
C ILE A 34 49.45 -22.61 2.52
N SER A 35 49.06 -23.69 1.85
CA SER A 35 47.81 -23.75 1.06
C SER A 35 46.57 -23.53 1.94
N LEU A 36 46.57 -24.08 3.16
CA LEU A 36 45.50 -23.88 4.12
C LEU A 36 45.41 -22.41 4.58
N LEU A 37 46.54 -21.78 4.89
CA LEU A 37 46.60 -20.37 5.29
C LEU A 37 46.16 -19.44 4.15
N GLN A 38 46.54 -19.72 2.91
CA GLN A 38 46.09 -18.98 1.73
C GLN A 38 44.57 -19.11 1.54
N THR A 39 44.04 -20.33 1.60
CA THR A 39 42.60 -20.57 1.50
C THR A 39 41.83 -19.86 2.62
N GLN A 40 42.37 -19.89 3.85
CA GLN A 40 41.74 -19.20 4.98
C GLN A 40 41.71 -17.68 4.77
N MET A 41 42.80 -17.10 4.26
CA MET A 41 42.86 -15.67 3.95
C MET A 41 41.88 -15.29 2.85
N GLU A 42 41.81 -16.05 1.75
CA GLU A 42 40.86 -15.79 0.65
C GLU A 42 39.41 -15.86 1.14
N VAL A 43 39.07 -16.87 1.95
CA VAL A 43 37.73 -17.01 2.54
C VAL A 43 37.41 -15.83 3.47
N SER A 44 38.39 -15.34 4.25
CA SER A 44 38.21 -14.15 5.09
C SER A 44 37.94 -12.90 4.25
N LEU A 45 38.70 -12.66 3.18
CA LEU A 45 38.50 -11.51 2.29
C LEU A 45 37.14 -11.55 1.60
N ILE A 46 36.75 -12.72 1.08
CA ILE A 46 35.42 -12.92 0.48
C ILE A 46 34.32 -12.64 1.52
N ARG A 47 34.49 -13.11 2.75
CA ARG A 47 33.51 -12.89 3.82
C ARG A 47 33.34 -11.42 4.15
N GLU A 48 34.42 -10.65 4.22
CA GLU A 48 34.37 -9.20 4.46
C GLU A 48 33.64 -8.48 3.33
N ASP A 49 33.99 -8.75 2.07
CA ASP A 49 33.31 -8.17 0.90
C ASP A 49 31.81 -8.50 0.89
N PHE A 50 31.42 -9.74 1.19
CA PHE A 50 30.01 -10.09 1.32
C PHE A 50 29.30 -9.35 2.47
N GLN A 51 29.99 -9.11 3.59
CA GLN A 51 29.42 -8.37 4.72
C GLN A 51 29.18 -6.91 4.34
N ASP A 52 30.13 -6.28 3.64
CA ASP A 52 30.00 -4.91 3.16
C ASP A 52 28.87 -4.78 2.15
N GLN A 53 28.79 -5.68 1.17
CA GLN A 53 27.69 -5.69 0.20
C GLN A 53 26.32 -5.90 0.85
N LEU A 54 26.23 -6.80 1.84
CA LEU A 54 24.98 -6.99 2.61
C LEU A 54 24.62 -5.75 3.42
N HIS A 55 25.61 -5.05 3.97
CA HIS A 55 25.41 -3.80 4.69
C HIS A 55 24.87 -2.71 3.76
N GLU A 56 25.49 -2.53 2.59
CA GLU A 56 25.05 -1.57 1.58
C GLU A 56 23.64 -1.89 1.07
N LEU A 57 23.36 -3.15 0.76
CA LEU A 57 22.03 -3.59 0.35
C LEU A 57 20.99 -3.29 1.44
N ARG A 58 21.30 -3.59 2.70
CA ARG A 58 20.42 -3.28 3.83
C ARG A 58 20.15 -1.78 3.94
N GLN A 59 21.17 -0.94 3.78
CA GLN A 59 20.99 0.51 3.78
C GLN A 59 20.13 0.98 2.61
N ALA A 60 20.35 0.46 1.41
CA ALA A 60 19.57 0.81 0.22
C ALA A 60 18.10 0.45 0.38
N VAL A 61 17.82 -0.77 0.87
CA VAL A 61 16.46 -1.24 1.16
C VAL A 61 15.79 -0.35 2.21
N ASN A 62 16.48 -0.03 3.31
CA ASN A 62 15.94 0.85 4.34
C ASN A 62 15.58 2.23 3.78
N ARG A 63 16.47 2.86 2.99
CA ARG A 63 16.19 4.15 2.35
C ARG A 63 14.95 4.09 1.44
N HIS A 64 14.79 3.00 0.69
CA HIS A 64 13.61 2.79 -0.15
C HIS A 64 12.33 2.58 0.66
N LEU A 65 12.39 1.81 1.75
CA LEU A 65 11.26 1.63 2.66
C LEU A 65 10.85 2.96 3.30
N ASP A 66 11.81 3.77 3.75
CA ASP A 66 11.54 5.09 4.33
C ASP A 66 10.88 6.03 3.32
N ALA A 67 11.38 6.07 2.08
CA ALA A 67 10.79 6.86 0.99
C ALA A 67 9.36 6.40 0.65
N MET A 68 9.12 5.09 0.66
CA MET A 68 7.78 4.52 0.44
C MET A 68 6.83 4.86 1.57
N ASN A 69 7.30 4.78 2.82
CA ASN A 69 6.52 5.11 4.01
C ASN A 69 6.12 6.60 4.01
N LEU A 70 7.03 7.48 3.58
CA LEU A 70 6.73 8.91 3.42
C LEU A 70 5.61 9.16 2.39
N LYS A 71 5.69 8.51 1.22
CA LYS A 71 4.62 8.61 0.20
C LYS A 71 3.29 8.03 0.69
N PHE A 72 3.33 6.92 1.41
CA PHE A 72 2.13 6.32 1.99
C PHE A 72 1.49 7.27 3.02
N ASN A 73 2.30 7.93 3.85
CA ASN A 73 1.82 8.92 4.80
C ASN A 73 1.18 10.13 4.10
N ASP A 74 1.78 10.63 3.01
CA ASP A 74 1.22 11.72 2.21
C ASP A 74 -0.16 11.35 1.63
N VAL A 75 -0.29 10.16 1.03
CA VAL A 75 -1.57 9.64 0.54
C VAL A 75 -2.60 9.52 1.66
N ARG A 76 -2.18 9.06 2.85
CA ARG A 76 -3.07 8.94 4.01
C ARG A 76 -3.58 10.30 4.49
N VAL A 77 -2.71 11.31 4.54
CA VAL A 77 -3.10 12.69 4.88
C VAL A 77 -4.08 13.23 3.84
N GLY A 78 -3.77 13.10 2.54
CA GLY A 78 -4.68 13.52 1.47
C GLY A 78 -6.05 12.83 1.52
N GLN A 79 -6.11 11.55 1.88
CA GLN A 79 -7.38 10.85 2.11
C GLN A 79 -8.19 11.42 3.29
N MET A 80 -7.52 11.78 4.39
CA MET A 80 -8.18 12.42 5.53
C MET A 80 -8.75 13.78 5.15
N ASP A 81 -7.99 14.59 4.40
CA ASP A 81 -8.44 15.91 3.93
C ASP A 81 -9.67 15.79 3.01
N ILE A 82 -9.62 14.86 2.03
CA ILE A 82 -10.77 14.59 1.15
C ILE A 82 -11.98 14.14 1.98
N SER A 83 -11.78 13.27 2.96
CA SER A 83 -12.86 12.80 3.84
C SER A 83 -13.52 13.97 4.59
N HIS A 84 -12.70 14.88 5.14
CA HIS A 84 -13.19 16.07 5.83
C HIS A 84 -13.98 16.97 4.86
N MET A 85 -13.44 17.24 3.67
CA MET A 85 -14.13 18.04 2.64
C MET A 85 -15.48 17.45 2.24
N VAL A 86 -15.58 16.12 2.13
CA VAL A 86 -16.84 15.44 1.80
C VAL A 86 -17.86 15.61 2.93
N VAL A 87 -17.41 15.52 4.19
CA VAL A 87 -18.28 15.75 5.35
C VAL A 87 -18.79 17.20 5.38
N ASP A 88 -17.91 18.18 5.17
CA ASP A 88 -18.29 19.59 5.11
C ASP A 88 -19.26 19.86 3.97
N LEU A 89 -18.99 19.34 2.77
CA LEU A 89 -19.88 19.47 1.62
C LEU A 89 -21.27 18.89 1.92
N LYS A 90 -21.32 17.70 2.52
CA LYS A 90 -22.59 17.08 2.95
C LYS A 90 -23.33 17.99 3.94
N ASN A 91 -22.64 18.54 4.93
CA ASN A 91 -23.25 19.43 5.92
C ASN A 91 -23.79 20.71 5.28
N HIS A 92 -23.06 21.29 4.33
CA HIS A 92 -23.52 22.44 3.56
C HIS A 92 -24.76 22.12 2.72
N LEU A 93 -24.79 20.98 2.04
CA LEU A 93 -25.95 20.54 1.26
C LEU A 93 -27.18 20.32 2.15
N VAL A 94 -27.02 19.69 3.31
CA VAL A 94 -28.11 19.49 4.28
C VAL A 94 -28.62 20.83 4.80
N SER A 95 -27.72 21.78 5.10
CA SER A 95 -28.10 23.13 5.54
C SER A 95 -28.85 23.89 4.45
N LEU A 96 -28.35 23.82 3.21
CA LEU A 96 -29.00 24.43 2.04
C LEU A 96 -30.38 23.83 1.77
N GLN A 97 -30.51 22.51 1.86
CA GLN A 97 -31.80 21.84 1.73
C GLN A 97 -32.78 22.33 2.81
N GLY A 98 -32.35 22.42 4.06
CA GLY A 98 -33.16 22.97 5.16
C GLY A 98 -33.60 24.41 4.91
N ALA A 99 -32.69 25.26 4.40
CA ALA A 99 -32.99 26.63 4.03
C ALA A 99 -34.01 26.72 2.88
N CYS A 100 -33.82 25.92 1.82
CA CYS A 100 -34.74 25.84 0.68
C CYS A 100 -36.13 25.39 1.12
N VAL A 101 -36.24 24.31 1.91
CA VAL A 101 -37.53 23.83 2.45
C VAL A 101 -38.22 24.92 3.26
N LYS A 102 -37.47 25.61 4.13
CA LYS A 102 -37.99 26.73 4.93
C LYS A 102 -38.49 27.88 4.07
N MET A 103 -37.79 28.22 2.99
CA MET A 103 -38.17 29.26 2.04
C MET A 103 -39.45 28.89 1.29
N VAL A 104 -39.52 27.69 0.72
CA VAL A 104 -40.71 27.18 0.01
C VAL A 104 -41.94 27.18 0.92
N PHE A 105 -41.78 26.74 2.17
CA PHE A 105 -42.88 26.72 3.12
C PHE A 105 -43.34 28.12 3.53
N LYS A 106 -42.39 29.05 3.72
CA LYS A 106 -42.70 30.47 3.99
C LYS A 106 -43.45 31.12 2.83
N ASP A 107 -43.00 30.92 1.60
CA ASP A 107 -43.63 31.47 0.41
C ASP A 107 -45.04 30.93 0.22
N ASN A 108 -45.25 29.63 0.45
CA ASN A 108 -46.57 29.04 0.36
C ASN A 108 -47.52 29.61 1.43
N LYS A 109 -47.04 29.78 2.68
CA LYS A 109 -47.81 30.46 3.74
C LYS A 109 -48.17 31.90 3.35
N ARG A 110 -47.22 32.65 2.79
CA ARG A 110 -47.42 34.04 2.37
C ARG A 110 -48.47 34.13 1.26
N LYS A 111 -48.39 33.28 0.24
CA LYS A 111 -49.38 33.21 -0.86
C LYS A 111 -50.77 32.89 -0.33
N LYS A 112 -50.89 31.92 0.59
CA LYS A 112 -52.18 31.56 1.20
C LYS A 112 -52.78 32.72 2.00
N LEU A 113 -51.98 33.42 2.80
CA LEU A 113 -52.43 34.59 3.56
C LEU A 113 -52.94 35.71 2.63
N MET A 114 -52.18 36.01 1.57
CA MET A 114 -52.51 37.06 0.61
C MET A 114 -53.82 36.75 -0.13
N SER A 115 -54.06 35.49 -0.48
CA SER A 115 -55.33 35.01 -1.04
C SER A 115 -56.50 35.21 -0.06
N CYS A 116 -56.34 34.82 1.21
CA CYS A 116 -57.38 35.04 2.23
C CYS A 116 -57.73 36.52 2.42
N VAL A 117 -56.73 37.40 2.47
CA VAL A 117 -56.94 38.85 2.58
C VAL A 117 -57.68 39.40 1.37
N GLY A 118 -57.32 38.94 0.16
CA GLY A 118 -58.02 39.34 -1.06
C GLY A 118 -59.50 38.95 -1.06
N ILE A 119 -59.82 37.70 -0.68
CA ILE A 119 -61.20 37.23 -0.56
C ILE A 119 -61.98 38.06 0.46
N PHE A 120 -61.41 38.27 1.66
CA PHE A 120 -62.03 39.11 2.69
C PHE A 120 -62.27 40.54 2.21
N GLY A 121 -61.31 41.14 1.52
CA GLY A 121 -61.43 42.47 0.94
C GLY A 121 -62.59 42.57 -0.04
N VAL A 122 -62.73 41.61 -0.96
CA VAL A 122 -63.84 41.56 -1.92
C VAL A 122 -65.18 41.40 -1.21
N VAL A 123 -65.28 40.51 -0.23
CA VAL A 123 -66.53 40.30 0.54
C VAL A 123 -66.91 41.55 1.32
N CYS A 124 -65.98 42.15 2.07
CA CYS A 124 -66.21 43.39 2.80
C CYS A 124 -66.63 44.54 1.88
N ALA A 125 -65.93 44.73 0.76
CA ALA A 125 -66.30 45.73 -0.24
C ALA A 125 -67.73 45.49 -0.73
N SER A 126 -68.06 44.26 -1.12
CA SER A 126 -69.39 43.89 -1.63
C SER A 126 -70.51 44.18 -0.62
N VAL A 127 -70.29 43.87 0.66
CA VAL A 127 -71.24 44.16 1.75
C VAL A 127 -71.40 45.67 1.95
N VAL A 128 -70.32 46.43 1.93
CA VAL A 128 -70.37 47.89 2.05
C VAL A 128 -71.11 48.50 0.87
N THR A 129 -70.82 48.09 -0.37
CA THR A 129 -71.54 48.57 -1.56
C THR A 129 -73.03 48.22 -1.47
N TYR A 130 -73.38 47.00 -1.02
CA TYR A 130 -74.77 46.61 -0.81
C TYR A 130 -75.49 47.47 0.23
N LEU A 131 -74.81 47.83 1.33
CA LEU A 131 -75.39 48.67 2.39
C LEU A 131 -75.52 50.15 1.99
N VAL A 132 -74.62 50.66 1.16
CA VAL A 132 -74.61 52.08 0.74
C VAL A 132 -75.60 52.36 -0.39
N PHE A 133 -75.83 51.40 -1.29
CA PHE A 133 -76.70 51.55 -2.45
C PHE A 133 -78.10 50.92 -2.27
N LYS A 134 -78.47 50.58 -1.04
CA LYS A 134 -79.80 50.13 -0.65
C LYS A 134 -80.51 51.22 0.14
#